data_AF-A0A9E1XD05-F1
#
_entry.id   AF-A0A9E1XD05-F1
#
_cell.length_a   1.000
_cell.length_b   1.000
_cell.length_c   1.000
_cell.angle_alpha   90.00
_cell.angle_beta   90.00
_cell.angle_gamma   90.00
#
_symmetry.space_group_name_H-M   'P 1'
#
loop_
_entity.id
_entity.type
_entity.pdbx_description
1 polymer ?
#
loop_
_entity_poly.entity_id
_entity_poly.type
_entity_poly.pdbx_seq_one_letter_code
_entity_poly.pdbx_strand_id
1 'polypeptide(L)'
;MDEQTKVELESAAFRTLIDHLKNRTDVQNLDMMKLTGFCRNCLSKWIVAAAESKGIAMDYEAAREHVYGMTYDEWKTNYQK
;
A
#
# COMPACT_ATOMS: atom_id res chain seq x y z
N MET A 1 12.78 -21.00 -12.20
CA MET A 1 12.85 -19.91 -11.23
C MET A 1 12.76 -20.54 -9.85
N ASP A 2 13.69 -20.20 -8.97
CA ASP A 2 13.67 -20.57 -7.56
C ASP A 2 12.75 -19.61 -6.76
N GLU A 3 12.43 -19.98 -5.52
CA GLU A 3 11.51 -19.19 -4.69
C GLU A 3 12.10 -17.85 -4.21
N GLN A 4 13.44 -17.68 -4.13
CA GLN A 4 14.05 -16.41 -3.75
C GLN A 4 13.91 -15.39 -4.90
N THR A 5 14.29 -15.76 -6.12
CA THR A 5 14.07 -14.94 -7.33
C THR A 5 12.59 -14.58 -7.50
N LYS A 6 11.69 -15.52 -7.21
CA LYS A 6 10.24 -15.29 -7.26
C LYS A 6 9.79 -14.22 -6.26
N VAL A 7 10.17 -14.36 -4.98
CA VAL A 7 9.86 -13.39 -3.93
C VAL A 7 10.42 -12.00 -4.27
N GLU A 8 11.63 -11.92 -4.83
CA GLU A 8 12.23 -10.66 -5.27
C GLU A 8 11.44 -9.97 -6.38
N LEU A 9 10.97 -10.73 -7.39
CA LEU A 9 10.14 -10.21 -8.48
C LEU A 9 8.75 -9.78 -8.01
N GLU A 10 8.08 -10.60 -7.18
CA GLU A 10 6.78 -10.26 -6.58
C GLU A 10 6.88 -8.99 -5.71
N SER A 11 7.96 -8.88 -4.91
CA SER A 11 8.27 -7.71 -4.09
C SER A 11 8.60 -6.45 -4.93
N ALA A 12 9.29 -6.61 -6.07
CA ALA A 12 9.56 -5.52 -6.99
C ALA A 12 8.30 -5.02 -7.71
N ALA A 13 7.41 -5.92 -8.13
CA ALA A 13 6.12 -5.57 -8.70
C ALA A 13 5.23 -4.82 -7.68
N PHE A 14 5.21 -5.25 -6.41
CA PHE A 14 4.46 -4.59 -5.35
C PHE A 14 4.98 -3.18 -5.04
N ARG A 15 6.31 -2.98 -4.97
CA ARG A 15 6.92 -1.63 -4.87
C ARG A 15 6.51 -0.75 -6.04
N THR A 16 6.59 -1.27 -7.26
CA THR A 16 6.20 -0.54 -8.49
C THR A 16 4.73 -0.11 -8.47
N LEU A 17 3.82 -0.97 -7.99
CA LEU A 17 2.40 -0.62 -7.80
C LEU A 17 2.22 0.50 -6.77
N ILE A 18 2.89 0.42 -5.62
CA ILE A 18 2.85 1.45 -4.58
C ILE A 18 3.33 2.79 -5.15
N ASP A 19 4.49 2.82 -5.81
CA ASP A 19 5.05 4.07 -6.32
C ASP A 19 4.23 4.65 -7.50
N HIS A 20 3.57 3.81 -8.31
CA HIS A 20 2.55 4.29 -9.25
C HIS A 20 1.37 4.95 -8.52
N LEU A 21 0.86 4.35 -7.45
CA LEU A 21 -0.28 4.86 -6.67
C LEU A 21 0.05 6.10 -5.84
N LYS A 22 1.32 6.33 -5.47
CA LYS A 22 1.81 7.59 -4.89
C LYS A 22 1.73 8.73 -5.91
N ASN A 23 2.22 8.50 -7.13
CA ASN A 23 2.20 9.50 -8.20
C ASN A 23 0.79 9.82 -8.72
N ARG A 24 -0.13 8.85 -8.67
CA ARG A 24 -1.54 9.01 -9.08
C ARG A 24 -2.44 9.59 -7.98
N THR A 25 -2.10 10.77 -7.47
CA THR A 25 -2.88 11.49 -6.44
C THR A 25 -4.29 11.89 -6.90
N ASP A 26 -4.53 11.94 -8.20
CA ASP A 26 -5.84 12.12 -8.82
C ASP A 26 -6.81 10.96 -8.54
N VAL A 27 -6.29 9.73 -8.41
CA VAL A 27 -7.10 8.51 -8.21
C VAL A 27 -7.52 8.39 -6.75
N GLN A 28 -8.77 8.73 -6.45
CA GLN A 28 -9.34 8.64 -5.10
C GLN A 28 -9.58 7.19 -4.67
N ASN A 29 -9.30 6.89 -3.40
CA ASN A 29 -9.49 5.55 -2.83
C ASN A 29 -10.94 5.04 -2.94
N LEU A 30 -11.92 5.94 -2.85
CA LEU A 30 -13.34 5.60 -2.96
C LEU A 30 -13.68 5.04 -4.36
N ASP A 31 -13.07 5.58 -5.41
CA ASP A 31 -13.32 5.14 -6.78
C ASP A 31 -12.56 3.85 -7.12
N MET A 32 -11.35 3.67 -6.55
CA MET A 32 -10.69 2.35 -6.55
C MET A 32 -11.57 1.29 -5.88
N MET A 33 -12.16 1.58 -4.70
CA MET A 33 -13.06 0.65 -4.01
C MET A 33 -14.29 0.29 -4.84
N LYS A 34 -14.94 1.27 -5.47
CA LYS A 34 -16.11 1.05 -6.35
C LYS A 34 -15.79 0.17 -7.56
N LEU A 35 -14.62 0.38 -8.18
CA LEU A 35 -14.25 -0.26 -9.45
C LEU A 35 -13.54 -1.60 -9.29
N THR A 36 -12.73 -1.76 -8.24
CA THR A 36 -11.78 -2.88 -8.08
C THR A 36 -11.89 -3.64 -6.76
N GLY A 37 -12.73 -3.17 -5.82
CA GLY A 37 -12.89 -3.78 -4.50
C GLY A 37 -11.74 -3.54 -3.52
N PHE A 38 -10.66 -2.84 -3.92
CA PHE A 38 -9.56 -2.47 -3.02
C PHE A 38 -9.09 -1.03 -3.25
N CYS A 39 -8.25 -0.51 -2.35
CA CYS A 39 -7.58 0.79 -2.46
C CYS A 39 -6.26 0.81 -1.67
N ARG A 40 -5.58 1.96 -1.57
CA ARG A 40 -4.32 2.12 -0.80
C ARG A 40 -4.44 1.67 0.66
N ASN A 41 -5.58 1.91 1.31
CA ASN A 41 -5.85 1.44 2.66
C ASN A 41 -5.93 -0.09 2.75
N CYS A 42 -6.39 -0.78 1.70
CA CYS A 42 -6.37 -2.25 1.64
C CYS A 42 -4.93 -2.77 1.54
N LEU A 43 -4.09 -2.15 0.69
CA LEU A 43 -2.66 -2.50 0.62
C LEU A 43 -1.98 -2.35 1.99
N SER A 44 -2.29 -1.24 2.69
CA SER A 44 -1.77 -0.97 4.04
C SER A 44 -2.17 -2.07 5.03
N LYS A 45 -3.45 -2.51 5.01
CA LYS A 45 -3.93 -3.63 5.84
C LYS A 45 -3.30 -4.97 5.48
N TRP A 46 -3.02 -5.23 4.20
CA TRP A 46 -2.37 -6.47 3.78
C TRP A 46 -0.91 -6.54 4.24
N ILE A 47 -0.20 -5.41 4.31
CA ILE A 47 1.15 -5.34 4.90
C ILE A 47 1.10 -5.66 6.40
N VAL A 48 0.17 -5.08 7.16
CA VAL A 48 -0.01 -5.39 8.60
C VAL A 48 -0.35 -6.88 8.80
N ALA A 49 -1.32 -7.42 8.08
CA ALA A 49 -1.69 -8.84 8.19
C ALA A 49 -0.52 -9.79 7.81
N ALA A 50 0.33 -9.40 6.85
CA ALA A 50 1.53 -10.15 6.51
C ALA A 50 2.59 -10.10 7.63
N ALA A 51 2.72 -8.97 8.34
CA ALA A 51 3.57 -8.85 9.53
C ALA A 51 3.03 -9.69 10.71
N GLU A 52 1.73 -9.59 11.01
CA GLU A 52 1.03 -10.39 12.02
C GLU A 52 1.21 -11.89 11.77
N SER A 53 1.10 -12.35 10.51
CA SER A 53 1.31 -13.76 10.13
C SER A 53 2.72 -14.30 10.41
N LYS A 54 3.68 -13.39 10.65
CA LYS A 54 5.08 -13.69 11.00
C LYS A 54 5.40 -13.41 12.47
N GLY A 55 4.41 -13.03 13.30
CA GLY A 55 4.61 -12.61 14.67
C GLY A 55 5.29 -11.24 14.81
N ILE A 56 5.32 -10.44 13.74
CA ILE A 56 5.93 -9.10 13.71
C ILE A 56 4.83 -8.08 14.03
N ALA A 57 4.96 -7.38 15.16
CA ALA A 57 4.10 -6.25 15.46
C ALA A 57 4.38 -5.09 14.49
N MET A 58 3.35 -4.61 13.81
CA MET A 58 3.42 -3.47 12.89
C MET A 58 2.22 -2.55 13.10
N ASP A 59 2.48 -1.26 13.23
CA ASP A 59 1.42 -0.25 13.29
C ASP A 59 0.79 -0.01 11.91
N TYR A 60 -0.52 0.27 11.91
CA TYR A 60 -1.28 0.53 10.69
C TYR A 60 -0.96 1.88 10.06
N GLU A 61 -0.64 2.93 10.84
CA GLU A 61 -0.28 4.22 10.28
C GLU A 61 1.14 4.21 9.69
N ALA A 62 2.09 3.49 10.30
CA ALA A 62 3.37 3.17 9.67
C ALA A 62 3.20 2.39 8.34
N ALA A 63 2.25 1.44 8.27
CA ALA A 63 1.93 0.74 7.03
C ALA A 63 1.23 1.66 6.01
N ARG A 64 0.42 2.63 6.45
CA ARG A 64 -0.11 3.69 5.55
C ARG A 64 1.03 4.55 5.03
N GLU A 65 1.91 5.08 5.87
CA GLU A 65 3.03 5.94 5.45
C GLU A 65 3.90 5.28 4.36
N HIS A 66 4.19 3.98 4.48
CA HIS A 66 4.89 3.22 3.44
C HIS A 66 4.17 3.23 2.08
N VAL A 67 2.84 3.07 2.07
CA VAL A 67 2.00 3.03 0.85
C VAL A 67 1.76 4.43 0.28
N TYR A 68 1.57 5.45 1.12
CA TYR A 68 1.28 6.84 0.71
C TYR A 68 2.54 7.66 0.42
N GLY A 69 3.71 7.28 0.96
CA GLY A 69 4.98 7.99 0.77
C GLY A 69 5.13 9.28 1.59
N MET A 70 4.20 9.53 2.51
CA MET A 70 4.12 10.66 3.45
C MET A 70 3.14 10.29 4.56
N THR A 71 3.02 11.10 5.61
CA THR A 71 2.10 10.76 6.70
C THR A 71 0.65 10.74 6.25
N TYR A 72 -0.16 10.01 7.00
CA TYR A 72 -1.54 9.73 6.65
C TYR A 72 -2.43 10.98 6.54
N ASP A 73 -2.16 12.01 7.35
CA ASP A 73 -2.90 13.25 7.39
C ASP A 73 -2.34 14.31 6.41
N GLU A 74 -1.06 14.26 6.05
CA GLU A 74 -0.52 15.05 4.94
C GLU A 74 -1.16 14.64 3.60
N TRP A 75 -1.29 13.34 3.34
CA TRP A 75 -1.93 12.88 2.10
C TRP A 75 -3.41 13.32 2.05
N LYS A 76 -4.11 13.19 3.19
CA LYS A 76 -5.50 13.62 3.33
C LYS A 76 -5.67 15.13 3.11
N THR A 77 -4.79 15.95 3.70
CA THR A 77 -4.82 17.41 3.57
C THR A 77 -4.56 17.87 2.14
N ASN A 78 -3.62 17.23 1.43
CA ASN A 78 -3.15 17.70 0.12
C ASN A 78 -3.91 17.09 -1.07
N TYR A 79 -4.43 15.86 -0.96
CA TYR A 79 -4.89 15.08 -2.12
C TYR A 79 -6.26 14.39 -1.96
N GLN A 80 -6.81 14.25 -0.76
CA GLN A 80 -8.13 13.64 -0.58
C GLN A 80 -9.26 14.64 -0.87
N LYS A 81 -10.35 14.14 -1.46
CA LYS A 81 -11.58 14.89 -1.76
C LYS A 81 -12.82 14.06 -1.40
#